data_AF-A0A562ISW4-F1
#
_entry.id   AF-A0A562ISW4-F1
#
_cell.length_a   1.000
_cell.length_b   1.000
_cell.length_c   1.000
_cell.angle_alpha   90.00
_cell.angle_beta   90.00
_cell.angle_gamma   90.00
#
_symmetry.space_group_name_H-M   'P 1'
#
loop_
_entity.id
_entity.type
_entity.pdbx_description
1 polymer ?
#
loop_
_entity_poly.entity_id
_entity_poly.type
_entity_poly.pdbx_seq_one_letter_code
_entity_poly.pdbx_strand_id
1 'polypeptide(L)'
;MTRMRPTRTRTTRTAVVAGAVGALVLTGAGTASAETEVAEPSTFTSAFTAMATPDMVVDTDGVPTPGEPGASGSFMYRINSDLEIICYDITLDGVTPPYQSPAKTSTHIHEAARGQSGPPRIALPDPQDDGTGKLVSSGCLQGPFTTGLAPEGTDTGEGFSLAEIEADPAAFFTDNHTAAFPSGAVRGQLTQVPVEGIDTGAGGTAGDGPSGAPLAALGGSLALAGAAALGLRRRALRS
;
A
#
# COMPACT_ATOMS: atom_id res chain seq x y z
N MET A 1 -2.06 -1.24 -90.68
CA MET A 1 -1.91 0.22 -90.87
C MET A 1 -3.28 0.88 -90.73
N THR A 2 -3.64 1.50 -89.60
CA THR A 2 -4.50 2.69 -89.61
C THR A 2 -4.33 3.45 -88.29
N ARG A 3 -3.93 4.72 -88.41
CA ARG A 3 -3.70 5.66 -87.32
C ARG A 3 -5.02 6.10 -86.69
N MET A 4 -5.04 6.14 -85.37
CA MET A 4 -6.00 6.90 -84.57
C MET A 4 -5.62 8.39 -84.61
N ARG A 5 -6.60 9.29 -84.76
CA ARG A 5 -6.48 10.73 -84.46
C ARG A 5 -7.72 11.22 -83.70
N PRO A 6 -7.58 12.30 -82.90
CA PRO A 6 -8.23 12.42 -81.60
C PRO A 6 -9.45 13.35 -81.61
N THR A 7 -10.33 13.18 -80.64
CA THR A 7 -11.36 14.17 -80.27
C THR A 7 -11.03 14.73 -78.89
N ARG A 8 -10.78 16.04 -78.86
CA ARG A 8 -10.54 16.84 -77.66
C ARG A 8 -11.83 17.59 -77.37
N THR A 9 -12.54 17.23 -76.30
CA THR A 9 -13.76 17.94 -75.88
C THR A 9 -13.51 18.61 -74.54
N ARG A 10 -13.77 19.92 -74.50
CA ARG A 10 -13.65 20.80 -73.34
C ARG A 10 -14.67 20.41 -72.28
N THR A 11 -14.23 20.30 -71.02
CA THR A 11 -15.13 20.20 -69.87
C THR A 11 -15.06 21.49 -69.06
N THR A 12 -16.23 22.07 -68.87
CA THR A 12 -16.53 23.29 -68.13
C THR A 12 -16.34 23.10 -66.63
N ARG A 13 -15.87 24.17 -65.98
CA ARG A 13 -15.69 24.31 -64.53
C ARG A 13 -17.01 24.22 -63.78
N THR A 14 -17.01 23.52 -62.65
CA THR A 14 -17.95 23.76 -61.55
C THR A 14 -17.13 23.78 -60.26
N ALA A 15 -17.07 24.96 -59.63
CA ALA A 15 -16.49 25.15 -58.30
C ALA A 15 -17.58 24.78 -57.28
N VAL A 16 -17.25 23.87 -56.35
CA VAL A 16 -18.06 23.62 -55.16
C VAL A 16 -17.25 24.09 -53.96
N VAL A 17 -17.82 25.05 -53.25
CA VAL A 17 -17.36 25.60 -51.97
C VAL A 17 -17.61 24.54 -50.90
N ALA A 18 -16.56 23.96 -50.34
CA ALA A 18 -16.66 23.10 -49.16
C ALA A 18 -16.46 23.96 -47.91
N GLY A 19 -17.54 24.17 -47.16
CA GLY A 19 -17.50 24.81 -45.84
C GLY A 19 -16.80 23.92 -44.83
N ALA A 20 -15.86 24.49 -44.08
CA ALA A 20 -15.20 23.83 -42.96
C ALA A 20 -16.18 23.73 -41.78
N VAL A 21 -16.73 22.54 -41.55
CA VAL A 21 -17.38 22.21 -40.27
C VAL A 21 -16.26 21.78 -39.32
N GLY A 22 -15.95 22.66 -38.36
CA GLY A 22 -15.03 22.35 -37.27
C GLY A 22 -15.60 21.23 -36.42
N ALA A 23 -15.01 20.04 -36.52
CA ALA A 23 -15.26 18.95 -35.60
C ALA A 23 -14.61 19.32 -34.26
N LEU A 24 -15.45 19.70 -33.30
CA LEU A 24 -15.10 19.73 -31.89
C LEU A 24 -14.82 18.29 -31.44
N VAL A 25 -13.54 17.93 -31.36
CA VAL A 25 -13.11 16.64 -30.78
C VAL A 25 -13.35 16.73 -29.28
N LEU A 26 -14.39 16.03 -28.80
CA LEU A 26 -14.61 15.83 -27.37
C LEU A 26 -13.44 15.02 -26.81
N THR A 27 -12.70 15.68 -25.92
CA THR A 27 -12.09 15.17 -24.69
C THR A 27 -11.84 13.67 -24.63
N GLY A 28 -10.57 13.28 -24.67
CA GLY A 28 -10.14 11.95 -24.27
C GLY A 28 -10.73 11.61 -22.92
N ALA A 29 -11.46 10.49 -22.86
CA ALA A 29 -11.62 9.77 -21.61
C ALA A 29 -10.20 9.49 -21.12
N GLY A 30 -9.81 10.13 -20.01
CA GLY A 30 -8.62 9.70 -19.30
C GLY A 30 -8.80 8.21 -19.05
N THR A 31 -7.88 7.40 -19.54
CA THR A 31 -7.69 6.07 -18.99
C THR A 31 -7.60 6.27 -17.48
N ALA A 32 -8.58 5.80 -16.72
CA ALA A 32 -8.48 5.79 -15.27
C ALA A 32 -7.16 5.09 -14.97
N SER A 33 -6.17 5.85 -14.48
CA SER A 33 -4.91 5.28 -14.05
C SER A 33 -5.24 4.43 -12.84
N ALA A 34 -5.31 3.13 -13.05
CA ALA A 34 -5.40 2.20 -11.96
C ALA A 34 -4.11 2.28 -11.15
N GLU A 35 -4.25 2.30 -9.82
CA GLU A 35 -3.21 2.48 -8.80
C GLU A 35 -2.21 3.60 -9.10
N THR A 36 -2.54 4.82 -8.68
CA THR A 36 -1.64 5.97 -8.83
C THR A 36 -0.82 6.18 -7.57
N GLU A 37 0.49 6.41 -7.70
CA GLU A 37 1.33 6.85 -6.58
C GLU A 37 0.88 8.24 -6.12
N VAL A 38 0.62 8.39 -4.82
CA VAL A 38 0.12 9.62 -4.20
C VAL A 38 0.92 9.97 -2.94
N ALA A 39 0.80 11.22 -2.51
CA ALA A 39 1.30 11.62 -1.20
C ALA A 39 0.49 10.95 -0.07
N GLU A 40 1.13 10.75 1.08
CA GLU A 40 0.48 10.25 2.28
C GLU A 40 -0.70 11.14 2.71
N PRO A 41 -1.89 10.57 3.01
CA PRO A 41 -3.04 11.35 3.46
C PRO A 41 -2.84 11.83 4.91
N SER A 42 -3.57 12.87 5.30
CA SER A 42 -3.45 13.41 6.67
C SER A 42 -4.08 12.54 7.76
N THR A 43 -4.89 11.55 7.39
CA THR A 43 -5.57 10.65 8.32
C THR A 43 -5.63 9.24 7.75
N PHE A 44 -5.70 8.24 8.63
CA PHE A 44 -5.93 6.84 8.29
C PHE A 44 -7.17 6.34 9.03
N THR A 45 -7.98 5.53 8.35
CA THR A 45 -9.15 4.84 8.90
C THR A 45 -8.73 3.56 9.62
N SER A 46 -7.63 2.93 9.19
CA SER A 46 -7.15 1.68 9.77
C SER A 46 -5.67 1.43 9.50
N ALA A 47 -5.10 0.46 10.22
CA ALA A 47 -3.73 -0.03 10.00
C ALA A 47 -3.69 -1.55 10.17
N PHE A 48 -2.83 -2.20 9.40
CA PHE A 48 -2.67 -3.65 9.36
C PHE A 48 -1.20 -4.03 9.26
N THR A 49 -0.87 -5.21 9.78
CA THR A 49 0.44 -5.82 9.59
C THR A 49 0.32 -7.27 9.16
N ALA A 50 1.32 -7.77 8.46
CA ALA A 50 1.51 -9.18 8.22
C ALA A 50 2.99 -9.54 8.38
N MET A 51 3.26 -10.54 9.23
CA MET A 51 4.57 -11.20 9.29
C MET A 51 4.52 -12.38 8.33
N ALA A 52 5.33 -12.31 7.27
CA ALA A 52 5.35 -13.29 6.21
C ALA A 52 6.52 -14.26 6.39
N THR A 53 6.26 -15.55 6.22
CA THR A 53 7.27 -16.59 6.35
C THR A 53 7.16 -17.61 5.21
N PRO A 54 8.22 -18.40 4.95
CA PRO A 54 8.25 -19.36 3.85
C PRO A 54 7.32 -20.56 4.05
N ASP A 55 7.01 -20.91 5.30
CA ASP A 55 6.16 -22.05 5.67
C ASP A 55 4.66 -21.76 5.53
N MET A 56 4.29 -20.50 5.31
CA MET A 56 2.90 -20.06 5.15
C MET A 56 2.45 -20.04 3.68
N VAL A 57 3.34 -20.33 2.73
CA VAL A 57 3.07 -20.29 1.29
C VAL A 57 2.13 -21.42 0.89
N VAL A 58 1.14 -21.08 0.05
CA VAL A 58 0.14 -21.99 -0.52
C VAL A 58 0.03 -21.65 -1.99
N ASP A 59 0.15 -22.64 -2.86
CA ASP A 59 0.07 -22.42 -4.30
C ASP A 59 -1.36 -22.18 -4.81
N THR A 60 -1.51 -22.03 -6.13
CA THR A 60 -2.80 -21.78 -6.79
C THR A 60 -3.79 -22.93 -6.66
N ASP A 61 -3.31 -24.16 -6.43
CA ASP A 61 -4.16 -25.34 -6.24
C ASP A 61 -4.57 -25.54 -4.76
N GLY A 62 -4.14 -24.63 -3.88
CA GLY A 62 -4.43 -24.71 -2.44
C GLY A 62 -3.51 -25.67 -1.69
N VAL A 63 -2.37 -26.04 -2.27
CA VAL A 63 -1.41 -26.95 -1.65
C VAL A 63 -0.34 -26.15 -0.90
N PRO A 64 -0.08 -26.44 0.39
CA PRO A 64 1.05 -25.87 1.11
C PRO A 64 2.36 -26.19 0.39
N THR A 65 3.09 -25.16 0.02
CA THR A 65 4.31 -25.26 -0.80
C THR A 65 5.43 -24.48 -0.13
N PRO A 66 6.66 -25.01 -0.05
CA PRO A 66 7.76 -24.29 0.60
C PRO A 66 8.11 -22.98 -0.12
N GLY A 67 8.18 -21.88 0.62
CA GLY A 67 8.79 -20.63 0.17
C GLY A 67 10.33 -20.64 0.29
N GLU A 68 10.93 -19.45 0.22
CA GLU A 68 12.38 -19.28 0.24
C GLU A 68 13.01 -19.57 1.61
N PRO A 69 13.87 -20.60 1.75
CA PRO A 69 14.43 -20.97 3.04
C PRO A 69 15.21 -19.82 3.70
N GLY A 70 14.84 -19.49 4.95
CA GLY A 70 15.48 -18.42 5.71
C GLY A 70 14.95 -17.02 5.40
N ALA A 71 14.03 -16.88 4.45
CA ALA A 71 13.40 -15.61 4.16
C ALA A 71 12.35 -15.22 5.21
N SER A 72 12.09 -13.92 5.34
CA SER A 72 10.98 -13.37 6.10
C SER A 72 10.55 -12.02 5.51
N GLY A 73 9.30 -11.63 5.78
CA GLY A 73 8.78 -10.33 5.40
C GLY A 73 8.02 -9.66 6.53
N SER A 74 8.20 -8.35 6.66
CA SER A 74 7.38 -7.47 7.48
C SER A 74 6.62 -6.53 6.57
N PHE A 75 5.30 -6.60 6.62
CA PHE A 75 4.41 -5.74 5.85
C PHE A 75 3.59 -4.90 6.81
N MET A 76 3.60 -3.59 6.61
CA MET A 76 2.77 -2.62 7.33
C MET A 76 1.93 -1.86 6.32
N TYR A 77 0.63 -1.80 6.56
CA TYR A 77 -0.33 -1.08 5.73
C TYR A 77 -1.08 -0.08 6.59
N ARG A 78 -1.25 1.13 6.07
CA ARG A 78 -2.10 2.17 6.65
C ARG A 78 -3.10 2.56 5.58
N ILE A 79 -4.38 2.41 5.88
CA ILE A 79 -5.47 2.59 4.92
C ILE A 79 -6.27 3.83 5.30
N ASN A 80 -6.65 4.60 4.29
CA ASN A 80 -7.77 5.53 4.34
C ASN A 80 -8.77 5.07 3.28
N SER A 81 -9.78 4.31 3.70
CA SER A 81 -10.79 3.72 2.81
C SER A 81 -11.73 4.78 2.23
N ASP A 82 -11.98 5.88 2.93
CA ASP A 82 -12.76 7.01 2.40
C ASP A 82 -12.10 7.67 1.18
N LEU A 83 -10.77 7.65 1.12
CA LEU A 83 -9.97 8.19 0.02
C LEU A 83 -9.50 7.11 -0.98
N GLU A 84 -9.75 5.84 -0.69
CA GLU A 84 -9.17 4.68 -1.38
C GLU A 84 -7.64 4.76 -1.48
N ILE A 85 -6.97 5.18 -0.39
CA ILE A 85 -5.51 5.26 -0.31
C ILE A 85 -4.96 4.21 0.65
N ILE A 86 -3.99 3.43 0.18
CA ILE A 86 -3.18 2.51 1.00
C ILE A 86 -1.73 2.96 0.98
N CYS A 87 -1.17 3.24 2.15
CA CYS A 87 0.25 3.45 2.35
C CYS A 87 0.88 2.15 2.87
N TYR A 88 2.04 1.79 2.33
CA TYR A 88 2.74 0.56 2.65
C TYR A 88 4.18 0.85 3.09
N ASP A 89 4.66 0.03 4.02
CA ASP A 89 6.07 -0.11 4.38
C ASP A 89 6.36 -1.61 4.43
N ILE A 90 7.23 -2.07 3.53
CA ILE A 90 7.51 -3.48 3.29
C ILE A 90 9.02 -3.66 3.44
N THR A 91 9.41 -4.64 4.24
CA THR A 91 10.80 -5.07 4.37
C THR A 91 10.86 -6.59 4.20
N LEU A 92 11.69 -7.06 3.27
CA LEU A 92 12.03 -8.46 3.10
C LEU A 92 13.48 -8.71 3.50
N ASP A 93 13.70 -9.82 4.19
CA ASP A 93 15.02 -10.30 4.60
C ASP A 93 15.18 -11.73 4.06
N GLY A 94 16.32 -12.04 3.44
CA GLY A 94 16.61 -13.36 2.87
C GLY A 94 15.82 -13.75 1.62
N VAL A 95 14.99 -12.86 1.05
CA VAL A 95 14.36 -13.06 -0.27
C VAL A 95 15.36 -12.71 -1.37
N THR A 96 15.46 -13.52 -2.43
CA THR A 96 16.45 -13.33 -3.50
C THR A 96 15.80 -13.09 -4.87
N PRO A 97 15.91 -11.87 -5.45
CA PRO A 97 15.51 -11.60 -6.83
C PRO A 97 16.32 -12.43 -7.85
N PRO A 98 15.87 -12.58 -9.12
CA PRO A 98 14.90 -11.74 -9.79
C PRO A 98 13.44 -12.04 -9.40
N TYR A 99 12.63 -10.98 -9.36
CA TYR A 99 11.19 -11.08 -9.19
C TYR A 99 10.53 -11.70 -10.43
N GLN A 100 9.45 -12.46 -10.21
CA GLN A 100 8.65 -13.03 -11.26
C GLN A 100 7.21 -13.24 -10.78
N SER A 101 6.27 -12.69 -11.53
CA SER A 101 4.84 -12.85 -11.30
C SER A 101 4.09 -12.76 -12.63
N PRO A 102 2.95 -13.45 -12.76
CA PRO A 102 2.00 -13.19 -13.84
C PRO A 102 1.34 -11.80 -13.76
N ALA A 103 1.28 -11.19 -12.56
CA ALA A 103 0.75 -9.85 -12.33
C ALA A 103 1.77 -8.75 -12.69
N LYS A 104 1.37 -7.47 -12.57
CA LYS A 104 2.21 -6.29 -12.85
C LYS A 104 3.51 -6.26 -12.04
N THR A 105 3.45 -6.69 -10.78
CA THR A 105 4.57 -6.80 -9.85
C THR A 105 4.53 -8.17 -9.18
N SER A 106 5.50 -8.47 -8.32
CA SER A 106 5.60 -9.73 -7.59
C SER A 106 5.28 -9.60 -6.10
N THR A 107 4.71 -8.48 -5.68
CA THR A 107 4.32 -8.21 -4.29
C THR A 107 2.87 -7.83 -4.26
N HIS A 108 2.06 -8.56 -3.48
CA HIS A 108 0.61 -8.42 -3.58
C HIS A 108 -0.10 -8.36 -2.24
N ILE A 109 -1.33 -7.87 -2.26
CA ILE A 109 -2.37 -8.24 -1.29
C ILE A 109 -3.39 -9.10 -2.04
N HIS A 110 -3.68 -10.28 -1.51
CA HIS A 110 -4.66 -11.24 -2.00
C HIS A 110 -5.87 -11.32 -1.08
N GLU A 111 -7.01 -11.69 -1.65
CA GLU A 111 -8.23 -12.01 -0.91
C GLU A 111 -8.39 -13.53 -0.78
N ALA A 112 -7.98 -14.06 0.37
CA ALA A 112 -8.38 -15.40 0.83
C ALA A 112 -8.18 -15.54 2.34
N ALA A 113 -8.98 -16.42 2.94
CA ALA A 113 -8.78 -16.86 4.31
C ALA A 113 -7.42 -17.58 4.49
N ARG A 114 -6.97 -17.67 5.74
CA ARG A 114 -5.74 -18.36 6.11
C ARG A 114 -5.70 -19.80 5.56
N GLY A 115 -4.61 -20.11 4.86
CA GLY A 115 -4.37 -21.42 4.26
C GLY A 115 -5.09 -21.67 2.94
N GLN A 116 -5.77 -20.66 2.38
CA GLN A 116 -6.43 -20.75 1.07
C GLN A 116 -5.71 -19.93 0.02
N SER A 117 -5.85 -20.32 -1.24
CA SER A 117 -5.42 -19.50 -2.38
C SER A 117 -6.55 -18.56 -2.81
N GLY A 118 -6.21 -17.40 -3.35
CA GLY A 118 -7.19 -16.43 -3.84
C GLY A 118 -6.56 -15.42 -4.78
N PRO A 119 -7.36 -14.63 -5.50
CA PRO A 119 -6.84 -13.68 -6.47
C PRO A 119 -6.10 -12.52 -5.79
N PRO A 120 -5.05 -11.95 -6.42
CA PRO A 120 -4.48 -10.70 -5.96
C PRO A 120 -5.51 -9.58 -6.20
N ARG A 121 -5.63 -8.66 -5.25
CA ARG A 121 -6.46 -7.46 -5.34
C ARG A 121 -5.64 -6.18 -5.51
N ILE A 122 -4.43 -6.16 -4.98
CA ILE A 122 -3.49 -5.03 -5.12
C ILE A 122 -2.13 -5.58 -5.56
N ALA A 123 -1.55 -5.00 -6.61
CA ALA A 123 -0.15 -5.18 -6.98
C ALA A 123 0.66 -3.99 -6.44
N LEU A 124 1.63 -4.27 -5.55
CA LEU A 124 2.47 -3.29 -4.87
C LEU A 124 3.84 -3.23 -5.56
N PRO A 125 4.52 -2.06 -5.59
CA PRO A 125 5.89 -1.98 -6.11
C PRO A 125 6.83 -2.97 -5.43
N ASP A 126 7.60 -3.70 -6.22
CA ASP A 126 8.50 -4.73 -5.71
C ASP A 126 9.62 -4.11 -4.86
N PRO A 127 9.92 -4.67 -3.66
CA PRO A 127 10.99 -4.19 -2.80
C PRO A 127 12.36 -4.13 -3.50
N GLN A 128 13.12 -3.08 -3.25
CA GLN A 128 14.45 -2.87 -3.82
C GLN A 128 15.52 -2.95 -2.74
N ASP A 129 16.74 -3.37 -3.11
CA ASP A 129 17.86 -3.42 -2.17
C ASP A 129 18.15 -2.02 -1.61
N ASP A 130 18.14 -1.90 -0.28
CA ASP A 130 18.43 -0.65 0.43
C ASP A 130 19.94 -0.44 0.69
N GLY A 131 20.78 -1.39 0.27
CA GLY A 131 22.23 -1.40 0.48
C GLY A 131 22.67 -2.02 1.80
N THR A 132 21.74 -2.50 2.64
CA THR A 132 22.01 -3.19 3.90
C THR A 132 21.84 -4.71 3.80
N GLY A 133 21.44 -5.21 2.63
CA GLY A 133 21.08 -6.61 2.40
C GLY A 133 19.61 -6.90 2.67
N LYS A 134 18.78 -5.86 2.90
CA LYS A 134 17.32 -5.96 2.97
C LYS A 134 16.70 -5.40 1.71
N LEU A 135 15.54 -5.91 1.34
CA LEU A 135 14.74 -5.38 0.25
C LEU A 135 13.59 -4.58 0.84
N VAL A 136 13.42 -3.33 0.42
CA VAL A 136 12.42 -2.41 0.97
C VAL A 136 11.51 -1.81 -0.10
N SER A 137 10.23 -1.62 0.23
CA SER A 137 9.27 -0.89 -0.61
C SER A 137 8.42 -0.02 0.30
N SER A 138 8.34 1.28 0.00
CA SER A 138 7.45 2.20 0.73
C SER A 138 6.81 3.21 -0.21
N GLY A 139 5.63 3.68 0.16
CA GLY A 139 4.86 4.64 -0.63
C GLY A 139 3.37 4.58 -0.32
N CYS A 140 2.57 5.30 -1.11
CA CYS A 140 1.12 5.24 -1.05
C CYS A 140 0.53 5.11 -2.45
N LEU A 141 -0.46 4.22 -2.60
CA LEU A 141 -1.23 4.04 -3.83
C LEU A 141 -2.67 4.47 -3.59
N GLN A 142 -3.26 5.14 -4.58
CA GLN A 142 -4.68 5.45 -4.62
C GLN A 142 -5.39 4.59 -5.66
N GLY A 143 -6.53 4.01 -5.29
CA GLY A 143 -7.41 3.26 -6.18
C GLY A 143 -8.05 4.12 -7.29
N PRO A 144 -8.73 3.51 -8.27
CA PRO A 144 -9.07 2.08 -8.35
C PRO A 144 -7.84 1.20 -8.55
N PHE A 145 -7.86 -0.02 -8.04
CA PHE A 145 -6.74 -0.97 -8.14
C PHE A 145 -6.93 -1.94 -9.30
N THR A 146 -5.81 -2.44 -9.80
CA THR A 146 -5.68 -3.49 -10.80
C THR A 146 -4.39 -4.27 -10.55
N THR A 147 -4.35 -5.50 -11.02
CA THR A 147 -3.20 -6.39 -10.85
C THR A 147 -2.56 -6.75 -12.18
N GLY A 148 -3.23 -6.46 -13.30
CA GLY A 148 -2.85 -6.93 -14.63
C GLY A 148 -3.26 -8.37 -14.91
N LEU A 149 -3.96 -9.04 -13.98
CA LEU A 149 -4.47 -10.39 -14.16
C LEU A 149 -5.97 -10.36 -14.43
N ALA A 150 -6.38 -10.93 -15.56
CA ALA A 150 -7.78 -11.06 -15.93
C ALA A 150 -8.13 -12.48 -16.41
N PRO A 151 -7.98 -13.53 -15.56
CA PRO A 151 -8.23 -14.91 -15.95
C PRO A 151 -9.69 -15.16 -16.39
N GLU A 152 -10.63 -14.37 -15.88
CA GLU A 152 -12.06 -14.44 -16.21
C GLU A 152 -12.54 -13.29 -17.11
N GLY A 153 -11.61 -12.52 -17.68
CA GLY A 153 -11.91 -11.38 -18.56
C GLY A 153 -12.07 -10.02 -17.85
N THR A 154 -12.10 -10.01 -16.51
CA THR A 154 -12.07 -8.81 -15.67
C THR A 154 -10.80 -8.84 -14.80
N ASP A 155 -10.16 -7.68 -14.62
CA ASP A 155 -8.95 -7.59 -13.81
C ASP A 155 -9.27 -7.96 -12.35
N THR A 156 -8.40 -8.72 -11.69
CA THR A 156 -8.67 -9.21 -10.33
C THR A 156 -8.69 -8.10 -9.27
N GLY A 157 -8.10 -6.92 -9.53
CA GLY A 157 -8.24 -5.74 -8.69
C GLY A 157 -9.48 -4.89 -9.04
N GLU A 158 -10.11 -5.11 -10.19
CA GLU A 158 -11.24 -4.28 -10.63
C GLU A 158 -12.42 -4.41 -9.67
N GLY A 159 -12.93 -3.25 -9.21
CA GLY A 159 -14.06 -3.17 -8.29
C GLY A 159 -13.72 -3.45 -6.82
N PHE A 160 -12.47 -3.80 -6.51
CA PHE A 160 -12.00 -3.97 -5.14
C PHE A 160 -11.93 -2.61 -4.41
N SER A 161 -12.36 -2.59 -3.15
CA SER A 161 -12.27 -1.43 -2.25
C SER A 161 -11.47 -1.77 -0.99
N LEU A 162 -10.69 -0.81 -0.52
CA LEU A 162 -9.95 -0.96 0.75
C LEU A 162 -10.88 -1.18 1.96
N ALA A 163 -12.14 -0.76 1.88
CA ALA A 163 -13.14 -1.04 2.92
C ALA A 163 -13.39 -2.54 3.13
N GLU A 164 -13.11 -3.38 2.13
CA GLU A 164 -13.22 -4.84 2.25
C GLU A 164 -12.15 -5.41 3.20
N ILE A 165 -10.93 -4.86 3.18
CA ILE A 165 -9.86 -5.22 4.13
C ILE A 165 -10.26 -4.82 5.55
N GLU A 166 -10.88 -3.65 5.71
CA GLU A 166 -11.35 -3.17 7.01
C GLU A 166 -12.48 -4.02 7.59
N ALA A 167 -13.35 -4.53 6.72
CA ALA A 167 -14.48 -5.36 7.12
C ALA A 167 -14.06 -6.76 7.59
N ASP A 168 -13.08 -7.38 6.93
CA ASP A 168 -12.56 -8.71 7.31
C ASP A 168 -11.07 -8.87 6.98
N PRO A 169 -10.15 -8.34 7.81
CA PRO A 169 -8.72 -8.43 7.53
C PRO A 169 -8.21 -9.88 7.54
N ALA A 170 -8.91 -10.81 8.21
CA ALA A 170 -8.53 -12.22 8.23
C ALA A 170 -8.83 -12.94 6.90
N ALA A 171 -9.54 -12.29 5.98
CA ALA A 171 -9.74 -12.71 4.61
C ALA A 171 -8.66 -12.18 3.64
N PHE A 172 -7.64 -11.47 4.12
CA PHE A 172 -6.58 -10.92 3.26
C PHE A 172 -5.19 -11.35 3.70
N PHE A 173 -4.35 -11.69 2.73
CA PHE A 173 -2.94 -12.02 2.95
C PHE A 173 -2.04 -11.25 1.99
N THR A 174 -0.76 -11.16 2.31
CA THR A 174 0.26 -10.60 1.42
C THR A 174 1.36 -11.62 1.17
N ASP A 175 2.01 -11.48 0.03
CA ASP A 175 3.15 -12.28 -0.38
C ASP A 175 4.16 -11.48 -1.21
N ASN A 176 5.30 -12.11 -1.43
CA ASN A 176 6.25 -11.73 -2.47
C ASN A 176 6.69 -12.98 -3.23
N HIS A 177 6.87 -12.88 -4.54
CA HIS A 177 7.29 -13.96 -5.43
C HIS A 177 8.65 -13.67 -6.07
N THR A 178 9.45 -14.71 -6.25
CA THR A 178 10.69 -14.63 -7.03
C THR A 178 10.69 -15.70 -8.11
N ALA A 179 11.59 -15.60 -9.09
CA ALA A 179 11.71 -16.61 -10.15
C ALA A 179 12.04 -18.01 -9.60
N ALA A 180 12.72 -18.09 -8.45
CA ALA A 180 12.99 -19.36 -7.77
C ALA A 180 11.79 -19.88 -6.98
N PHE A 181 10.90 -18.99 -6.53
CA PHE A 181 9.73 -19.28 -5.72
C PHE A 181 8.46 -18.66 -6.34
N PRO A 182 8.01 -19.16 -7.50
CA PRO A 182 6.89 -18.57 -8.24
C PRO A 182 5.54 -18.72 -7.51
N SER A 183 5.39 -19.71 -6.61
CA SER A 183 4.23 -19.83 -5.71
C SER A 183 4.27 -18.86 -4.52
N GLY A 184 5.39 -18.18 -4.30
CA GLY A 184 5.63 -17.25 -3.20
C GLY A 184 6.95 -17.57 -2.48
N ALA A 185 7.82 -16.57 -2.32
CA ALA A 185 9.00 -16.65 -1.46
C ALA A 185 8.61 -16.56 0.03
N VAL A 186 7.65 -15.68 0.35
CA VAL A 186 7.07 -15.52 1.69
C VAL A 186 5.58 -15.20 1.60
N ARG A 187 4.80 -15.60 2.62
CA ARG A 187 3.37 -15.27 2.73
C ARG A 187 2.98 -14.96 4.18
N GLY A 188 2.09 -13.99 4.40
CA GLY A 188 1.59 -13.62 5.73
C GLY A 188 0.14 -13.13 5.69
N GLN A 189 -0.67 -13.52 6.68
CA GLN A 189 -2.06 -13.04 6.79
C GLN A 189 -2.10 -11.66 7.45
N LEU A 190 -2.97 -10.76 6.97
CA LEU A 190 -3.18 -9.45 7.58
C LEU A 190 -3.80 -9.59 8.98
N THR A 191 -3.35 -8.72 9.87
CA THR A 191 -3.89 -8.55 11.22
C THR A 191 -4.00 -7.05 11.49
N GLN A 192 -5.15 -6.61 12.00
CA GLN A 192 -5.36 -5.21 12.33
C GLN A 192 -4.50 -4.79 13.52
N VAL A 193 -3.96 -3.56 13.46
CA VAL A 193 -3.21 -2.93 14.55
C VAL A 193 -3.80 -1.54 14.85
N PRO A 194 -3.62 -1.01 16.07
CA PRO A 194 -4.04 0.34 16.38
C PRO A 194 -3.42 1.36 15.43
N VAL A 195 -4.23 2.31 14.94
CA VAL A 195 -3.74 3.45 14.14
C VAL A 195 -2.90 4.43 14.97
N GLU A 196 -3.05 4.41 16.30
CA GLU A 196 -2.25 5.23 17.22
C GLU A 196 -0.92 4.52 17.52
N GLY A 197 0.20 5.14 17.17
CA GLY A 197 1.55 4.65 17.52
C GLY A 197 2.51 4.44 16.36
N ILE A 198 2.11 4.76 15.13
CA ILE A 198 3.00 4.88 13.97
C ILE A 198 3.16 6.38 13.77
N ASP A 199 4.25 6.95 14.29
CA ASP A 199 4.53 8.39 14.22
C ASP A 199 4.29 8.88 12.79
N THR A 200 3.18 9.59 12.58
CA THR A 200 2.98 10.42 11.41
C THR A 200 4.05 11.49 11.48
N GLY A 201 5.21 11.20 10.89
CA GLY A 201 6.36 12.08 10.72
C GLY A 201 6.04 13.27 9.80
N ALA A 202 4.86 13.88 9.95
CA ALA A 202 4.57 15.20 9.49
C ALA A 202 5.41 16.15 10.33
N GLY A 203 6.58 16.53 9.79
CA GLY A 203 7.44 17.56 10.34
C GLY A 203 6.63 18.81 10.66
N GLY A 204 6.36 19.00 11.95
CA GLY A 204 5.85 20.25 12.47
C GLY A 204 6.86 21.33 12.17
N THR A 205 6.50 22.28 11.31
CA THR A 205 7.18 23.56 11.19
C THR A 205 7.30 24.14 12.60
N ALA A 206 8.52 24.28 13.11
CA ALA A 206 8.79 25.00 14.33
C ALA A 206 8.28 26.43 14.15
N GLY A 207 7.08 26.70 14.67
CA GLY A 207 6.58 28.04 14.84
C GLY A 207 7.38 28.70 15.95
N ASP A 208 8.23 29.65 15.55
CA ASP A 208 8.85 30.63 16.44
C ASP A 208 7.81 31.21 17.42
N GLY A 209 8.06 31.05 18.71
CA GLY A 209 7.30 31.66 19.79
C GLY A 209 8.22 31.84 21.00
N PRO A 210 8.25 33.04 21.62
CA PRO A 210 9.44 33.56 22.26
C PRO A 210 9.72 32.95 23.63
N SER A 211 11.00 32.65 23.84
CA SER A 211 11.63 32.28 25.10
C SER A 211 11.35 33.32 26.20
N GLY A 212 10.46 32.97 27.13
CA GLY A 212 10.35 33.63 28.44
C GLY A 212 11.39 33.06 29.40
N ALA A 213 12.43 33.84 29.70
CA ALA A 213 13.49 33.56 30.67
C ALA A 213 13.01 33.71 32.14
N PRO A 214 13.89 33.62 33.16
CA PRO A 214 14.75 32.51 33.60
C PRO A 214 14.44 32.08 35.06
N LEU A 215 14.80 30.84 35.45
CA LEU A 215 14.78 30.40 36.85
C LEU A 215 16.05 30.88 37.57
N ALA A 216 15.88 31.78 38.54
CA ALA A 216 16.93 32.24 39.45
C ALA A 216 17.17 31.21 40.57
N ALA A 217 18.44 30.96 40.87
CA ALA A 217 18.93 30.11 41.95
C ALA A 217 19.18 30.94 43.23
N LEU A 218 18.75 30.44 44.41
CA LEU A 218 19.31 30.64 45.76
C LEU A 218 18.74 29.47 46.61
N GLY A 219 19.49 28.55 47.23
CA GLY A 219 20.52 28.77 48.25
C GLY A 219 19.89 28.64 49.65
N GLY A 220 20.19 27.60 50.43
CA GLY A 220 19.78 27.54 51.84
C GLY A 220 19.76 26.14 52.46
N SER A 221 20.56 25.96 53.50
CA SER A 221 20.96 24.71 54.14
C SER A 221 20.32 24.48 55.53
N LEU A 222 20.62 23.31 56.13
CA LEU A 222 20.49 22.87 57.54
C LEU A 222 19.21 22.13 58.03
N ALA A 223 19.41 20.83 58.24
CA ALA A 223 19.24 20.04 59.47
C ALA A 223 18.21 20.46 60.55
N LEU A 224 17.41 19.49 61.04
CA LEU A 224 17.43 19.03 62.45
C LEU A 224 16.48 17.84 62.69
N ALA A 225 16.91 17.01 63.64
CA ALA A 225 16.32 15.75 64.06
C ALA A 225 15.00 15.90 64.86
N GLY A 226 14.22 14.82 64.90
CA GLY A 226 13.12 14.63 65.84
C GLY A 226 12.74 13.15 65.96
N ALA A 227 13.02 12.55 67.11
CA ALA A 227 12.74 11.16 67.45
C ALA A 227 11.42 11.00 68.24
N ALA A 228 10.93 9.75 68.28
CA ALA A 228 9.96 9.17 69.23
C ALA A 228 8.47 9.61 69.06
N ALA A 229 7.43 8.81 69.34
CA ALA A 229 7.30 7.63 70.19
C ALA A 229 6.07 6.77 69.81
N LEU A 230 6.05 5.58 70.42
CA LEU A 230 5.01 4.55 70.53
C LEU A 230 3.55 5.03 70.65
N GLY A 231 2.63 4.17 70.21
CA GLY A 231 1.24 4.18 70.68
C GLY A 231 0.36 3.05 70.15
N LEU A 232 0.52 1.82 70.68
CA LEU A 232 -0.54 0.81 70.64
C LEU A 232 -1.82 1.38 71.30
N ARG A 233 -2.99 1.21 70.67
CA ARG A 233 -4.15 0.59 71.36
C ARG A 233 -5.28 0.17 70.43
N ARG A 234 -5.89 -0.92 70.85
CA ARG A 234 -6.89 -1.78 70.20
C ARG A 234 -8.33 -1.28 70.42
N ARG A 235 -9.23 -1.88 69.61
CA ARG A 235 -10.66 -2.20 69.88
C ARG A 235 -11.62 -0.99 69.79
N ALA A 236 -12.84 -1.07 69.26
CA ALA A 236 -13.72 -2.23 69.10
C ALA A 236 -14.98 -1.88 68.24
N LEU A 237 -15.64 -2.95 67.76
CA LEU A 237 -17.09 -3.16 67.61
C LEU A 237 -17.89 -2.45 66.49
N ARG A 238 -18.56 -3.28 65.68
CA ARG A 238 -20.01 -3.28 65.33
C ARG A 238 -20.23 -4.51 64.44
N SER A 239 -20.79 -5.59 65.00
CA SER A 239 -22.23 -5.94 65.00
C SER A 239 -22.59 -6.74 63.75
#